data_AF-A0A2V6CAA5-F1
#
_entry.id   AF-A0A2V6CAA5-F1
#
_cell.length_a   1.000
_cell.length_b   1.000
_cell.length_c   1.000
_cell.angle_alpha   90.00
_cell.angle_beta   90.00
_cell.angle_gamma   90.00
#
_symmetry.space_group_name_H-M   'P 1'
#
loop_
_entity.id
_entity.type
_entity.pdbx_description
1 polymer ?
#
loop_
_entity_poly.entity_id
_entity_poly.type
_entity_poly.pdbx_seq_one_letter_code
_entity_poly.pdbx_strand_id
1 'polypeptide(L)'
;MSLTSYQAAPPRVVNFTMSDRSSKRNQKKRARTEIENILPLAHNGSVGAGKILIGTASWSDPGFVEFWYPKKMRPADRLSWYAQHFTMVEVNSTFYSVPDPMLVRRWCDVTPQGFLFNIK
;
A
#
# COMPACT_ATOMS: atom_id res chain seq x y z
N MET A 1 -22.56 48.54 17.45
CA MET A 1 -23.53 48.32 16.35
C MET A 1 -22.76 48.33 15.04
N SER A 2 -22.57 47.18 14.41
CA SER A 2 -22.25 47.06 12.98
C SER A 2 -22.68 45.67 12.52
N LEU A 3 -23.81 45.62 11.82
CA LEU A 3 -24.33 44.45 11.14
C LEU A 3 -23.64 44.37 9.78
N THR A 4 -22.80 43.36 9.57
CA THR A 4 -22.31 43.05 8.22
C THR A 4 -23.22 41.99 7.64
N SER A 5 -24.12 42.40 6.75
CA SER A 5 -25.06 41.55 6.02
C SER A 5 -24.30 40.71 4.98
N TYR A 6 -24.39 39.38 5.11
CA TYR A 6 -23.86 38.42 4.15
C TYR A 6 -24.84 38.30 2.97
N GLN A 7 -24.44 38.81 1.79
CA GLN A 7 -25.20 38.69 0.55
C GLN A 7 -24.87 37.34 -0.12
N ALA A 8 -25.76 36.35 -0.01
CA ALA A 8 -25.61 35.07 -0.71
C ALA A 8 -25.97 35.22 -2.20
N ALA A 9 -25.08 34.76 -3.09
CA ALA A 9 -25.31 34.75 -4.54
C ALA A 9 -26.35 33.68 -4.93
N PRO A 10 -27.24 33.94 -5.90
CA PRO A 10 -28.27 32.98 -6.31
C PRO A 10 -27.65 31.77 -7.03
N PRO A 11 -28.25 30.56 -6.88
CA PRO A 11 -27.74 29.35 -7.52
C PRO A 11 -27.92 29.42 -9.05
N ARG A 12 -26.89 28.99 -9.79
CA ARG A 12 -26.91 28.86 -11.24
C ARG A 12 -27.89 27.78 -11.66
N VAL A 13 -28.95 28.17 -12.38
CA VAL A 13 -29.83 27.25 -13.11
C VAL A 13 -29.14 26.88 -14.42
N VAL A 14 -28.82 25.60 -14.61
CA VAL A 14 -28.32 25.05 -15.87
C VAL A 14 -29.48 24.36 -16.59
N ASN A 15 -29.89 24.92 -17.72
CA ASN A 15 -30.89 24.31 -18.59
C ASN A 15 -30.25 23.20 -19.42
N PHE A 16 -30.80 21.99 -19.33
CA PHE A 16 -30.44 20.88 -20.21
C PHE A 16 -31.39 20.88 -21.42
N THR A 17 -30.85 21.19 -22.60
CA THR A 17 -31.54 20.93 -23.87
C THR A 17 -31.40 19.45 -24.24
N MET A 18 -32.54 18.81 -24.49
CA MET A 18 -32.64 17.40 -24.84
C MET A 18 -32.24 17.22 -26.30
N SER A 19 -30.98 16.84 -26.57
CA SER A 19 -30.52 16.54 -27.94
C SER A 19 -30.87 15.10 -28.33
N ASP A 20 -31.56 15.03 -29.46
CA ASP A 20 -31.94 13.92 -30.33
C ASP A 20 -31.22 12.55 -30.16
N ARG A 21 -32.03 11.49 -30.17
CA ARG A 21 -31.67 10.07 -30.10
C ARG A 21 -31.32 9.55 -31.51
N SER A 22 -30.18 9.94 -32.07
CA SER A 22 -29.72 9.31 -33.31
C SER A 22 -28.21 9.42 -33.56
N SER A 23 -27.37 8.70 -32.79
CA SER A 23 -25.98 8.43 -33.22
C SER A 23 -25.19 7.36 -32.45
N LYS A 24 -25.85 6.47 -31.71
CA LYS A 24 -25.16 5.51 -30.80
C LYS A 24 -24.35 4.40 -31.50
N ARG A 25 -24.35 4.30 -32.83
CA ARG A 25 -23.71 3.18 -33.55
C ARG A 25 -22.29 3.47 -34.06
N ASN A 26 -21.92 4.74 -34.26
CA ASN A 26 -20.61 5.09 -34.85
C ASN A 26 -19.56 5.58 -33.82
N GLN A 27 -20.00 6.02 -32.64
CA GLN A 27 -19.10 6.46 -31.56
C GLN A 27 -18.43 5.28 -30.83
N LYS A 28 -19.10 4.12 -30.78
CA LYS A 28 -18.61 2.89 -30.12
C LYS A 28 -17.41 2.23 -30.84
N LYS A 29 -17.22 2.52 -32.13
CA LYS A 29 -16.07 2.03 -32.91
C LYS A 29 -14.84 2.92 -32.76
N ARG A 30 -14.99 4.26 -32.68
CA ARG A 30 -13.85 5.19 -32.52
C ARG A 30 -13.23 5.13 -31.12
N ALA A 31 -14.03 5.02 -30.06
CA ALA A 31 -13.51 4.94 -28.69
C ALA A 31 -12.73 3.64 -28.41
N ARG A 32 -13.02 2.54 -29.13
CA ARG A 32 -12.24 1.29 -29.03
C ARG A 32 -10.87 1.40 -29.70
N THR A 33 -10.75 2.19 -30.77
CA THR A 33 -9.49 2.39 -31.49
C THR A 33 -8.54 3.36 -30.78
N GLU A 34 -9.04 4.28 -29.95
CA GLU A 34 -8.20 5.17 -29.15
C GLU A 34 -7.67 4.53 -27.85
N ILE A 35 -8.42 3.60 -27.22
CA ILE A 35 -7.95 2.92 -26.00
C ILE A 35 -6.79 1.95 -26.30
N GLU A 36 -6.77 1.30 -27.46
CA GLU A 36 -5.68 0.38 -27.83
C GLU A 36 -4.38 1.09 -28.25
N ASN A 37 -4.41 2.42 -28.45
CA ASN A 37 -3.22 3.21 -28.77
C ASN A 37 -2.62 3.97 -27.58
N ILE A 38 -3.25 3.91 -26.40
CA ILE A 38 -2.69 4.49 -25.17
C ILE A 38 -2.06 3.37 -24.35
N LEU A 39 -0.92 2.88 -24.84
CA LEU A 39 0.16 2.15 -24.15
C LEU A 39 0.49 0.85 -24.87
N PRO A 40 1.65 0.87 -25.54
CA PRO A 40 2.73 0.10 -25.00
C PRO A 40 3.73 1.12 -24.45
N LEU A 41 3.65 1.41 -23.15
CA LEU A 41 4.91 1.57 -22.42
C LEU A 41 5.53 0.16 -22.37
N ALA A 42 5.95 -0.33 -23.52
CA ALA A 42 7.04 -1.28 -23.61
C ALA A 42 8.18 -0.57 -22.90
N HIS A 43 8.42 -0.97 -21.66
CA HIS A 43 9.55 -0.53 -20.90
C HIS A 43 10.79 -1.11 -21.59
N ASN A 44 11.19 -0.48 -22.70
CA ASN A 44 12.37 -0.78 -23.51
C ASN A 44 13.63 -0.23 -22.84
N GLY A 45 13.73 -0.42 -21.53
CA GLY A 45 14.99 -0.45 -20.82
C GLY A 45 15.13 -1.86 -20.29
N SER A 46 16.26 -2.51 -20.52
CA SER A 46 16.71 -3.58 -19.64
C SER A 46 16.95 -3.00 -18.25
N VAL A 47 15.88 -2.60 -17.56
CA VAL A 47 15.93 -2.38 -16.12
C VAL A 47 16.16 -3.76 -15.57
N GLY A 48 17.38 -3.98 -15.08
CA GLY A 48 17.74 -5.20 -14.39
C GLY A 48 16.61 -5.51 -13.41
N ALA A 49 16.05 -6.72 -13.50
CA ALA A 49 14.90 -7.10 -12.70
C ALA A 49 15.21 -6.82 -11.23
N GLY A 50 14.56 -5.80 -10.66
CA GLY A 50 14.72 -5.46 -9.26
C GLY A 50 14.22 -6.61 -8.39
N LYS A 51 14.88 -6.87 -7.27
CA LYS A 51 14.41 -7.88 -6.33
C LYS A 51 13.21 -7.31 -5.56
N ILE A 52 12.03 -7.89 -5.76
CA ILE A 52 10.86 -7.60 -4.93
C ILE A 52 10.96 -8.45 -3.66
N LEU A 53 10.87 -7.79 -2.51
CA LEU A 53 10.83 -8.43 -1.20
C LEU A 53 9.43 -8.29 -0.62
N ILE A 54 8.96 -9.35 0.02
CA ILE A 54 7.63 -9.41 0.63
C ILE A 54 7.81 -9.71 2.12
N GLY A 55 7.10 -8.93 2.93
CA GLY A 55 7.03 -9.05 4.38
C GLY A 55 5.82 -8.29 4.92
N THR A 56 5.75 -8.19 6.23
CA THR A 56 4.64 -7.55 6.97
C THR A 56 5.17 -6.41 7.82
N ALA A 57 4.27 -5.57 8.32
CA ALA A 57 4.62 -4.44 9.20
C ALA A 57 4.80 -4.81 10.68
N SER A 58 4.81 -6.11 11.00
CA SER A 58 4.92 -6.64 12.37
C SER A 58 5.08 -8.16 12.35
N TRP A 59 5.76 -8.72 13.35
CA TRP A 59 5.77 -10.15 13.69
C TRP A 59 5.08 -10.44 15.04
N SER A 60 4.55 -9.42 15.71
CA SER A 60 3.90 -9.55 17.02
C SER A 60 2.43 -9.15 17.01
N ASP A 61 1.84 -8.98 15.82
CA ASP A 61 0.44 -8.64 15.65
C ASP A 61 -0.48 -9.69 16.33
N PRO A 62 -1.51 -9.27 17.08
CA PRO A 62 -2.43 -10.21 17.75
C PRO A 62 -3.09 -11.21 16.79
N GLY A 63 -3.41 -10.81 15.57
CA GLY A 63 -4.00 -11.71 14.57
C GLY A 63 -3.03 -12.83 14.16
N PHE A 64 -1.72 -12.57 14.10
CA PHE A 64 -0.74 -13.63 13.86
C PHE A 64 -0.65 -14.59 15.05
N VAL A 65 -0.74 -14.07 16.27
CA VAL A 65 -0.75 -14.88 17.49
C VAL A 65 -1.97 -15.79 17.57
N GLU A 66 -3.12 -15.31 17.11
CA GLU A 66 -4.37 -16.06 17.14
C GLU A 66 -4.46 -17.10 16.02
N PHE A 67 -4.09 -16.74 14.79
CA PHE A 67 -4.44 -17.54 13.60
C PHE A 67 -3.25 -18.17 12.87
N TRP A 68 -2.03 -17.66 13.03
CA TRP A 68 -0.91 -18.07 12.18
C TRP A 68 0.20 -18.81 12.94
N TYR A 69 0.53 -18.38 14.15
CA TYR A 69 1.55 -19.05 14.96
C TYR A 69 1.03 -20.36 15.57
N PRO A 70 1.92 -21.37 15.74
CA PRO A 70 1.65 -22.54 16.54
C PRO A 70 1.06 -22.21 17.92
N LYS A 71 0.10 -23.00 18.37
CA LYS A 71 -0.57 -22.79 19.67
C LYS A 71 0.46 -22.72 20.80
N LYS A 72 0.28 -21.75 21.70
CA LYS A 72 1.16 -21.51 22.86
C LYS A 72 2.60 -21.11 22.52
N MET A 73 2.87 -20.64 21.29
CA MET A 73 4.19 -20.10 20.94
C MET A 73 4.55 -18.89 21.81
N ARG A 74 5.74 -18.95 22.42
CA ARG A 74 6.25 -17.85 23.26
C ARG A 74 6.54 -16.63 22.39
N PRO A 75 6.31 -15.40 22.88
CA PRO A 75 6.63 -14.18 22.15
C PRO A 75 8.05 -14.11 21.60
N ALA A 76 9.02 -14.59 22.38
CA ALA A 76 10.43 -14.60 22.03
C ALA A 76 10.79 -15.48 20.80
N ASP A 77 9.95 -16.47 20.47
CA ASP A 77 10.22 -17.41 19.38
C ASP A 77 9.57 -16.96 18.06
N ARG A 78 8.66 -15.97 18.11
CA ARG A 78 7.84 -15.56 16.96
C ARG A 78 8.67 -15.01 15.81
N LEU A 79 9.70 -14.19 16.09
CA LEU A 79 10.54 -13.64 15.04
C LEU A 79 11.33 -14.73 14.29
N SER A 80 11.84 -15.73 15.00
CA SER A 80 12.55 -16.85 14.36
C SER A 80 11.61 -17.67 13.48
N TRP A 81 10.38 -17.92 13.95
CA TRP A 81 9.38 -18.62 13.16
C TRP A 81 8.90 -17.79 11.96
N TYR A 82 8.69 -16.49 12.15
CA TYR A 82 8.34 -15.55 11.08
C TYR A 82 9.39 -15.57 9.95
N ALA A 83 10.67 -15.55 10.31
CA ALA A 83 11.79 -15.51 9.37
C ALA A 83 12.02 -16.82 8.59
N GLN A 84 11.26 -17.87 8.89
CA GLN A 84 11.20 -19.08 8.06
C GLN A 84 10.24 -18.93 6.86
N HIS A 85 9.32 -17.95 6.91
CA HIS A 85 8.26 -17.77 5.92
C HIS A 85 8.45 -16.50 5.08
N PHE A 86 9.04 -15.45 5.65
CA PHE A 86 9.32 -14.19 4.98
C PHE A 86 10.82 -13.86 5.02
N THR A 87 11.25 -13.01 4.09
CA THR A 87 12.66 -12.59 3.97
C THR A 87 12.90 -11.17 4.50
N MET A 88 11.83 -10.45 4.84
CA MET A 88 11.92 -9.13 5.44
C MET A 88 10.75 -8.85 6.39
N VAL A 89 10.92 -7.84 7.26
CA VAL A 89 9.86 -7.28 8.07
C VAL A 89 10.07 -5.78 8.25
N GLU A 90 8.99 -5.02 8.37
CA GLU A 90 9.04 -3.62 8.78
C GLU A 90 8.87 -3.52 10.31
N VAL A 91 9.72 -2.70 10.93
CA VAL A 91 9.77 -2.44 12.36
C VAL A 91 9.31 -1.00 12.61
N ASN A 92 8.13 -0.85 13.21
CA ASN A 92 7.55 0.47 13.53
C ASN A 92 7.79 0.91 14.98
N SER A 93 8.24 0.02 15.86
CA SER A 93 8.45 0.36 17.28
C SER A 93 9.57 1.38 17.50
N THR A 94 10.57 1.41 16.62
CA THR A 94 11.72 2.32 16.65
C THR A 94 11.32 3.78 16.50
N PHE A 95 10.22 4.05 15.81
CA PHE A 95 9.65 5.40 15.68
C PHE A 95 9.23 6.00 17.02
N TYR A 96 8.77 5.15 17.96
CA TYR A 96 8.27 5.59 19.26
C TYR A 96 9.33 5.59 20.36
N SER A 97 10.33 4.72 20.25
CA SER A 97 11.44 4.64 21.19
C SER A 97 12.64 3.96 20.55
N VAL A 98 13.84 4.46 20.85
CA VAL A 98 15.08 3.78 20.50
C VAL A 98 15.14 2.44 21.25
N PRO A 99 15.32 1.29 20.56
CA PRO A 99 15.40 -0.01 21.20
C PRO A 99 16.75 -0.18 21.91
N ASP A 100 16.78 -1.03 22.92
CA ASP A 100 18.04 -1.47 23.52
C ASP A 100 18.93 -2.15 22.46
N PRO A 101 20.24 -1.85 22.37
CA PRO A 101 21.13 -2.48 21.40
C PRO A 101 21.18 -4.00 21.48
N MET A 102 21.04 -4.58 22.69
CA MET A 102 20.96 -6.04 22.88
C MET A 102 19.69 -6.63 22.30
N LEU A 103 18.59 -5.87 22.30
CA LEU A 103 17.34 -6.30 21.66
C LEU A 103 17.51 -6.38 20.14
N VAL A 104 18.12 -5.35 19.53
CA VAL A 104 18.38 -5.34 18.08
C VAL A 104 19.35 -6.46 17.71
N ARG A 105 20.41 -6.67 18.51
CA ARG A 105 21.34 -7.78 18.30
C ARG A 105 20.64 -9.14 18.34
N ARG A 106 19.74 -9.34 19.30
CA ARG A 106 18.93 -10.55 19.39
C ARG A 106 18.05 -10.76 18.16
N TRP A 107 17.50 -9.70 17.56
CA TRP A 107 16.75 -9.83 16.31
C TRP A 107 17.64 -10.41 15.21
N CYS A 108 18.85 -9.87 15.03
CA CYS A 108 19.81 -10.40 14.07
C CYS A 108 20.16 -11.88 14.35
N ASP A 109 20.40 -12.23 15.61
CA ASP A 109 20.84 -13.57 16.02
C ASP A 109 19.78 -14.67 15.74
N VAL A 110 18.49 -14.32 15.73
CA VAL A 110 17.39 -15.29 15.55
C VAL A 110 16.82 -15.34 14.14
N THR A 111 17.33 -14.50 13.22
CA THR A 111 16.94 -14.45 11.82
C THR A 111 18.01 -15.02 10.89
N PRO A 112 17.65 -15.63 9.75
CA PRO A 112 18.63 -16.14 8.79
C PRO A 112 19.51 -15.03 8.21
N GLN A 113 20.69 -15.42 7.73
CA GLN A 113 21.58 -14.52 6.99
C GLN A 113 20.83 -13.90 5.80
N GLY A 114 20.92 -12.57 5.68
CA GLY A 114 20.28 -11.83 4.60
C GLY A 114 18.80 -11.52 4.83
N PHE A 115 18.24 -11.83 5.99
CA PHE A 115 16.94 -11.31 6.41
C PHE A 115 17.04 -9.78 6.58
N LEU A 116 16.03 -9.05 6.09
CA LEU A 116 16.06 -7.60 6.04
C LEU A 116 15.05 -6.96 6.99
N PHE A 117 15.51 -5.99 7.77
CA PHE A 117 14.66 -5.15 8.60
C PHE A 117 14.50 -3.79 7.93
N ASN A 118 13.27 -3.41 7.64
CA ASN A 118 12.93 -2.05 7.28
C ASN A 118 12.61 -1.29 8.57
N ILE A 119 13.40 -0.28 8.92
CA ILE A 119 13.29 0.46 10.18
C ILE A 119 12.67 1.83 9.92
N LYS A 120 11.65 2.19 10.71
CA LYS A 120 11.02 3.52 10.67
C LYS A 120 11.69 4.51 11.61
#